data_AF-A0A9D5ZEI0-F1
#
_entry.id   AF-A0A9D5ZEI0-F1
#
_cell.length_a   1.000
_cell.length_b   1.000
_cell.length_c   1.000
_cell.angle_alpha   90.00
_cell.angle_beta   90.00
_cell.angle_gamma   90.00
#
_symmetry.space_group_name_H-M   'P 1'
#
loop_
_entity.id
_entity.type
_entity.pdbx_description
1 polymer ?
#
loop_
_entity_poly.entity_id
_entity_poly.type
_entity_poly.pdbx_seq_one_letter_code
_entity_poly.pdbx_strand_id
1 'polypeptide(L)'
;MTTVVAFDTLKFVRRLRDAGVEERQAEAFSDAFREVQDAQLEELATREDFAELRGEIAGLREDIERLEESTKKEFKRQEESTKRDLKELEIRMEATTEKTIGPIRTDLAVLKWMTTVMVTGILALLIKAFFPA
;
A
#
# COMPACT_ATOMS: atom_id res chain seq x y z
N MET A 1 24.00 19.23 25.60
CA MET A 1 23.49 19.46 26.96
C MET A 1 23.07 20.91 27.04
N THR A 2 21.77 21.21 27.11
CA THR A 2 21.32 22.54 27.53
C THR A 2 21.55 22.59 29.03
N THR A 3 22.57 23.32 29.46
CA THR A 3 22.85 23.55 30.87
C THR A 3 21.94 24.68 31.29
N VAL A 4 20.92 24.39 32.12
CA VAL A 4 20.08 25.44 32.70
C VAL A 4 20.94 26.16 33.74
N VAL A 5 21.27 27.41 33.48
CA VAL A 5 21.98 28.27 34.44
C VAL A 5 20.92 28.85 35.36
N ALA A 6 20.91 28.42 36.62
CA ALA A 6 19.98 28.94 37.62
C ALA A 6 20.18 30.44 37.82
N PHE A 7 19.08 31.21 37.87
CA PHE A 7 19.14 32.64 38.16
C PHE A 7 19.46 32.91 39.63
N ASP A 8 20.61 33.55 39.84
CA ASP A 8 21.09 33.97 41.16
C ASP A 8 20.48 35.33 41.54
N THR A 9 19.30 35.26 42.15
CA THR A 9 18.55 36.42 42.67
C THR A 9 19.35 37.26 43.65
N LEU A 10 20.14 36.64 44.53
CA LEU A 10 20.92 37.40 45.51
C LEU A 10 22.02 38.23 44.82
N LYS A 11 22.70 37.66 43.82
CA LYS A 11 23.67 38.38 43.02
C LYS A 11 23.02 39.45 42.13
N PHE A 12 21.79 39.23 41.67
CA PHE A 12 21.03 40.19 40.89
C PHE A 12 20.61 41.41 41.73
N VAL A 13 20.01 41.17 42.90
CA VAL A 13 19.64 42.23 43.88
C VAL A 13 20.86 43.06 44.29
N ARG A 14 21.99 42.40 44.60
CA ARG A 14 23.25 43.09 44.94
C ARG A 14 23.72 44.03 43.82
N ARG A 15 23.66 43.58 42.57
CA ARG A 15 24.05 44.42 41.42
C ARG A 15 23.15 45.63 41.23
N LEU A 16 21.84 45.47 41.43
CA LEU A 16 20.90 46.57 41.32
C LEU A 16 21.13 47.60 42.43
N ARG A 17 21.39 47.13 43.66
CA ARG A 17 21.76 48.02 44.77
C ARG A 17 23.07 48.76 44.53
N ASP A 18 24.11 48.07 44.05
CA ASP A 18 25.40 48.69 43.72
C ASP A 18 25.26 49.74 42.59
N ALA A 19 24.23 49.60 41.74
CA ALA A 19 23.85 50.56 40.72
C ALA A 19 22.93 51.70 41.22
N GLY A 20 22.61 51.73 42.51
CA GLY A 20 21.81 52.78 43.15
C GLY A 20 20.30 52.53 43.20
N VAL A 21 19.83 51.32 42.88
CA VAL A 21 18.43 50.93 43.06
C VAL A 21 18.16 50.66 44.55
N GLU A 22 17.04 51.15 45.06
CA GLU A 22 16.63 50.91 46.45
C GLU A 22 16.32 49.43 46.70
N GLU A 23 16.62 48.91 47.90
CA GLU A 23 16.60 47.47 48.18
C GLU A 23 15.24 46.84 47.87
N ARG A 24 14.12 47.46 48.26
CA ARG A 24 12.78 46.92 47.99
C ARG A 24 12.46 46.87 46.50
N GLN A 25 12.93 47.85 45.73
CA GLN A 25 12.79 47.83 44.27
C GLN A 25 13.67 46.76 43.64
N ALA A 26 14.90 46.59 44.12
CA ALA A 26 15.82 45.57 43.63
C ALA A 26 15.28 44.14 43.87
N GLU A 27 14.71 43.89 45.05
CA GLU A 27 13.99 42.65 45.37
C GLU A 27 12.80 42.44 44.43
N ALA A 28 11.93 43.46 44.27
CA ALA A 28 10.77 43.38 43.38
C ALA A 28 11.14 43.09 41.92
N PHE A 29 12.20 43.69 41.40
CA PHE A 29 12.71 43.38 40.05
C PHE A 29 13.26 41.97 39.96
N SER A 30 13.92 41.47 41.00
CA SER A 30 14.46 40.11 41.00
C SER A 30 13.35 39.07 41.04
N ASP A 31 12.27 39.32 41.77
CA ASP A 31 11.15 38.39 41.87
C ASP A 31 10.35 38.36 40.56
N ALA A 32 10.05 39.52 39.97
CA ALA A 32 9.41 39.59 38.66
C ALA A 32 10.23 38.90 37.57
N PHE A 33 11.57 39.03 37.61
CA PHE A 33 12.44 38.38 36.63
C PHE A 33 12.54 36.86 36.84
N ARG A 34 12.50 36.40 38.09
CA ARG A 34 12.44 34.98 38.42
C ARG A 34 11.13 34.35 37.94
N GLU A 35 10.00 35.02 38.17
CA GLU A 35 8.68 34.55 37.73
C GLU A 35 8.62 34.37 36.20
N VAL A 36 9.17 35.31 35.43
CA VAL A 36 9.27 35.20 33.97
C VAL A 36 10.20 34.06 33.54
N GLN A 37 11.32 33.84 34.24
CA GLN A 37 12.23 32.74 33.94
C GLN A 37 11.59 31.39 34.24
N ASP A 38 10.91 31.25 35.38
CA ASP A 38 10.26 30.01 35.79
C ASP A 38 9.13 29.65 34.80
N ALA A 39 8.31 30.63 34.39
CA ALA A 39 7.30 30.44 33.36
C ALA A 39 7.89 29.99 32.01
N GLN A 40 9.05 30.54 31.61
CA GLN A 40 9.74 30.10 30.39
C GLN A 40 10.28 28.68 30.50
N LEU A 41 10.77 28.26 31.67
CA LEU A 41 11.30 26.91 31.89
C LEU A 41 10.19 25.85 31.88
N GLU A 42 8.97 26.19 32.32
CA GLU A 42 7.79 25.32 32.23
C GLU A 42 7.31 25.10 30.78
N GLU A 43 7.52 26.06 29.87
CA GLU A 43 7.12 25.95 28.45
C GLU A 43 8.13 25.15 27.59
N LEU A 44 9.33 24.89 28.11
CA LEU A 44 10.36 24.15 27.37
C LEU A 44 10.09 22.64 27.39
N ALA A 45 10.03 22.04 26.20
CA ALA A 45 10.03 20.58 26.06
C ALA A 45 11.21 19.97 26.83
N THR A 46 10.89 19.05 27.73
CA THR A 46 11.86 18.42 28.62
C THR A 46 12.66 17.35 27.87
N ARG A 47 13.77 16.91 28.46
CA ARG A 47 14.53 15.77 27.92
C ARG A 47 13.71 14.48 27.87
N GLU A 48 12.71 14.37 28.74
CA GLU A 48 11.81 13.22 28.81
C GLU A 48 10.88 13.21 27.59
N ASP A 49 10.29 14.35 27.23
CA ASP A 49 9.45 14.50 26.02
C ASP A 49 10.23 14.11 24.75
N PHE A 50 11.49 14.52 24.65
CA PHE A 50 12.33 14.12 23.52
C PHE A 50 12.68 12.62 23.54
N ALA A 51 12.75 11.98 24.70
CA ALA A 51 12.97 10.55 24.81
C ALA A 51 11.72 9.76 24.41
N GLU A 52 10.53 10.23 24.82
CA GLU A 52 9.24 9.70 24.41
C GLU A 52 9.05 9.77 22.89
N LEU A 53 9.24 10.95 22.30
CA LEU A 53 9.16 11.13 20.84
C LEU A 53 10.12 10.23 20.07
N ARG A 54 11.34 9.99 20.60
CA ARG A 54 12.28 9.04 20.00
C ARG A 54 11.78 7.61 20.07
N GLY A 55 11.12 7.24 21.17
CA GLY A 55 10.46 5.96 21.34
C GLY A 55 9.32 5.78 20.33
N GLU A 56 8.45 6.77 20.19
CA GLU A 56 7.36 6.75 19.20
C GLU A 56 7.90 6.64 17.77
N ILE A 57 8.94 7.41 17.41
CA ILE A 57 9.58 7.32 16.09
C ILE A 57 10.18 5.93 15.86
N ALA A 58 10.76 5.30 16.88
CA ALA A 58 11.29 3.94 16.76
C ALA A 58 10.16 2.93 16.54
N GLY A 59 9.05 3.05 17.27
CA GLY A 59 7.86 2.21 17.09
C GLY A 59 7.24 2.37 15.70
N LEU A 60 7.07 3.60 15.23
CA LEU A 60 6.54 3.89 13.89
C LEU A 60 7.43 3.29 12.78
N ARG A 61 8.75 3.29 12.96
CA ARG A 61 9.67 2.66 12.00
C ARG A 61 9.47 1.14 11.95
N GLU A 62 9.31 0.49 13.09
CA GLU A 62 9.02 -0.94 13.17
C GLU A 62 7.67 -1.27 12.52
N ASP A 63 6.64 -0.46 12.77
CA ASP A 63 5.33 -0.62 12.14
C ASP A 63 5.37 -0.47 10.62
N ILE A 64 6.14 0.50 10.11
CA ILE A 64 6.36 0.67 8.67
C ILE A 64 7.03 -0.57 8.08
N GLU A 65 8.09 -1.10 8.71
CA GLU A 65 8.78 -2.30 8.23
C GLU A 65 7.84 -3.51 8.19
N ARG A 66 7.02 -3.70 9.23
CA ARG A 66 5.98 -4.74 9.26
C ARG A 66 4.93 -4.58 8.16
N LEU A 67 4.48 -3.34 7.92
CA LEU A 67 3.51 -3.04 6.86
C LEU A 67 4.09 -3.29 5.47
N GLU A 68 5.35 -2.93 5.23
CA GLU A 68 6.04 -3.22 3.96
C GLU A 68 6.17 -4.73 3.72
N GLU A 69 6.57 -5.49 4.73
CA GLU A 69 6.70 -6.95 4.62
C GLU A 69 5.35 -7.63 4.36
N SER A 70 4.32 -7.27 5.13
CA SER A 70 2.97 -7.84 4.97
C SER A 70 2.39 -7.52 3.59
N THR A 71 2.50 -6.26 3.13
CA THR A 71 2.04 -5.83 1.80
C THR A 71 2.75 -6.61 0.70
N LYS A 72 4.07 -6.77 0.80
CA LYS A 72 4.86 -7.54 -0.18
C LYS A 72 4.43 -9.00 -0.25
N LYS A 73 4.16 -9.61 0.91
CA LYS A 73 3.70 -11.00 1.01
C LYS A 73 2.30 -11.18 0.42
N GLU A 74 1.39 -10.26 0.68
CA GLU A 74 0.04 -10.26 0.12
C GLU A 74 0.06 -10.07 -1.40
N PHE A 75 0.85 -9.12 -1.89
CA PHE A 75 1.03 -8.89 -3.32
C PHE A 75 1.52 -10.16 -4.04
N LYS A 76 2.53 -10.83 -3.47
CA LYS A 76 3.04 -12.09 -4.04
C LYS A 76 1.97 -13.19 -4.06
N ARG A 77 1.19 -13.32 -2.98
CA ARG A 77 0.07 -14.29 -2.92
C ARG A 77 -0.98 -13.99 -3.98
N GLN A 78 -1.30 -12.72 -4.19
CA GLN A 78 -2.28 -12.28 -5.17
C GLN A 78 -1.77 -12.48 -6.61
N GLU A 79 -0.47 -12.27 -6.86
CA GLU A 79 0.13 -12.57 -8.16
C GLU A 79 0.06 -14.08 -8.45
N GLU A 80 0.38 -14.91 -7.46
CA GLU A 80 0.31 -16.37 -7.57
C GLU A 80 -1.13 -16.89 -7.71
N SER A 81 -2.13 -16.27 -7.08
CA SER A 81 -3.54 -16.62 -7.31
C SER A 81 -3.97 -16.21 -8.72
N THR A 82 -3.66 -14.98 -9.14
CA THR A 82 -4.02 -14.48 -10.48
C THR A 82 -3.42 -15.35 -11.59
N LYS A 83 -2.16 -15.80 -11.45
CA LYS A 83 -1.55 -16.73 -12.41
C LYS A 83 -2.25 -18.08 -12.45
N ARG A 84 -2.67 -18.61 -11.29
CA ARG A 84 -3.43 -19.86 -11.23
C ARG A 84 -4.80 -19.70 -11.88
N ASP A 85 -5.50 -18.63 -11.58
CA ASP A 85 -6.83 -18.34 -12.15
C ASP A 85 -6.75 -18.17 -13.67
N LEU A 86 -5.71 -17.51 -14.19
CA LEU A 86 -5.48 -17.37 -15.62
C LEU A 86 -5.23 -18.73 -16.30
N LYS A 87 -4.43 -19.61 -15.68
CA LYS A 87 -4.20 -20.96 -16.19
C LYS A 87 -5.47 -21.81 -16.15
N GLU A 88 -6.28 -21.68 -15.10
CA GLU A 88 -7.57 -22.36 -15.02
C GLU A 88 -8.53 -21.86 -16.12
N LEU A 89 -8.54 -20.54 -16.36
CA LEU A 89 -9.36 -19.93 -17.41
C LEU A 89 -8.93 -20.42 -18.80
N GLU A 90 -7.63 -20.51 -19.07
CA GLU A 90 -7.08 -21.06 -20.31
C GLU A 90 -7.55 -22.49 -20.54
N ILE A 91 -7.39 -23.38 -19.55
CA ILE A 91 -7.87 -24.77 -19.62
C ILE A 91 -9.37 -24.83 -19.86
N ARG A 92 -10.15 -23.98 -19.17
CA ARG A 92 -11.61 -23.92 -19.34
C ARG A 92 -12.01 -23.44 -20.74
N MET A 93 -11.27 -22.49 -21.30
CA MET A 93 -11.47 -22.01 -22.66
C MET A 93 -11.16 -23.10 -23.68
N GLU A 94 -10.05 -23.82 -23.53
CA GLU A 94 -9.70 -24.96 -24.38
C GLU A 94 -10.77 -26.05 -24.32
N ALA A 95 -11.22 -26.43 -23.12
CA ALA A 95 -12.27 -27.42 -22.94
C ALA A 95 -13.60 -26.99 -23.57
N THR A 96 -13.98 -25.71 -23.42
CA THR A 96 -15.20 -25.16 -24.03
C THR A 96 -15.09 -25.12 -25.55
N THR A 97 -13.90 -24.80 -26.07
CA THR A 97 -13.61 -24.77 -27.51
C THR A 97 -13.71 -26.16 -28.09
N GLU A 98 -13.08 -27.17 -27.46
CA GLU A 98 -13.17 -28.57 -27.90
C GLU A 98 -14.60 -29.09 -27.86
N LYS A 99 -15.34 -28.79 -26.78
CA LYS A 99 -16.76 -29.15 -26.66
C LYS A 99 -17.63 -28.56 -27.78
N THR A 100 -17.28 -27.37 -28.28
CA THR A 100 -18.04 -26.70 -29.34
C THR A 100 -17.61 -27.16 -30.74
N ILE A 101 -16.31 -27.39 -30.95
CA ILE A 101 -15.75 -27.77 -32.26
C ILE A 101 -15.96 -29.25 -32.57
N GLY A 102 -15.89 -30.14 -31.57
CA GLY A 102 -16.02 -31.58 -31.75
C GLY A 102 -17.29 -31.98 -32.52
N PRO A 103 -18.49 -31.58 -32.07
CA PRO A 103 -19.75 -31.86 -32.77
C PRO A 103 -19.79 -31.28 -34.19
N ILE A 104 -19.28 -30.06 -34.38
CA ILE A 104 -19.23 -29.42 -35.71
C ILE A 104 -18.39 -30.24 -36.68
N ARG A 105 -17.26 -30.81 -36.23
CA ARG A 105 -16.41 -31.68 -37.06
C ARG A 105 -17.12 -32.98 -37.44
N THR A 106 -17.85 -33.60 -36.52
CA THR A 106 -18.61 -34.82 -36.82
C THR A 106 -19.75 -34.53 -37.79
N ASP A 107 -20.49 -33.44 -37.57
CA ASP A 107 -21.58 -33.03 -38.44
C ASP A 107 -21.09 -32.70 -39.85
N LEU A 108 -19.93 -32.03 -39.97
CA LEU A 108 -19.28 -31.74 -41.25
C LEU A 108 -18.85 -33.03 -41.98
N ALA A 109 -18.31 -34.01 -41.25
CA ALA A 109 -17.94 -35.30 -41.84
C ALA A 109 -19.18 -36.02 -42.41
N VAL A 110 -20.28 -36.05 -41.65
CA VAL A 110 -21.56 -36.61 -42.11
C VAL A 110 -22.07 -35.87 -43.34
N LEU A 111 -22.08 -34.54 -43.31
CA LEU A 111 -22.52 -33.71 -44.44
C LEU A 111 -21.67 -33.97 -45.70
N LYS A 112 -20.34 -34.09 -45.54
CA LYS A 112 -19.40 -34.40 -46.63
C LYS A 112 -19.70 -35.76 -47.27
N TRP A 113 -20.01 -36.78 -46.47
CA TRP A 113 -20.40 -38.10 -46.98
C TRP A 113 -21.76 -38.06 -47.67
N MET A 114 -22.75 -37.41 -47.07
CA MET A 114 -24.09 -37.27 -47.66
C MET A 114 -24.06 -36.56 -49.02
N THR A 115 -23.31 -35.48 -49.14
CA THR A 115 -23.18 -34.72 -50.40
C THR A 115 -22.50 -35.55 -51.49
N THR A 116 -21.46 -36.31 -51.14
CA THR A 116 -20.78 -37.21 -52.08
C THR A 116 -21.75 -38.28 -52.61
N VAL A 117 -22.49 -38.94 -51.71
CA VAL A 117 -23.49 -39.96 -52.07
C VAL A 117 -24.61 -39.36 -52.93
N MET A 118 -25.12 -38.17 -52.58
CA MET A 118 -26.15 -37.48 -53.37
C MET A 118 -25.66 -37.12 -54.78
N VAL A 119 -24.47 -36.55 -54.91
CA VAL A 119 -23.90 -36.17 -56.21
C VAL A 119 -23.70 -37.41 -57.09
N THR A 120 -23.18 -38.50 -56.53
CA THR A 120 -23.07 -39.77 -57.25
C THR A 120 -24.44 -40.32 -57.68
N GLY A 121 -25.44 -40.25 -56.80
CA GLY A 121 -26.81 -40.67 -57.12
C GLY A 121 -27.43 -39.87 -58.26
N ILE A 122 -27.31 -38.53 -58.22
CA ILE A 122 -27.78 -37.65 -59.30
C ILE A 122 -27.05 -37.96 -60.60
N LEU A 123 -25.72 -38.15 -60.57
CA LEU A 123 -24.94 -38.48 -61.75
C LEU A 123 -25.37 -39.81 -62.38
N ALA A 124 -25.65 -40.84 -61.57
CA ALA A 124 -26.14 -42.12 -62.04
C ALA A 124 -27.52 -42.00 -62.73
N LEU A 125 -28.42 -41.18 -62.18
CA LEU A 125 -29.71 -40.89 -62.80
C LEU A 125 -29.56 -40.15 -64.13
N LEU A 126 -28.63 -39.19 -64.22
CA LEU A 126 -28.33 -38.50 -65.48
C LEU A 126 -27.78 -39.47 -66.53
N ILE A 127 -26.81 -40.31 -66.19
CA ILE A 127 -26.27 -41.31 -67.12
C ILE A 127 -27.40 -42.23 -67.62
N LYS A 128 -28.24 -42.74 -66.72
CA LYS A 128 -29.38 -43.61 -67.08
C LYS A 128 -30.42 -42.91 -67.96
N ALA A 129 -30.65 -41.61 -67.78
CA ALA A 129 -31.62 -40.84 -68.54
C ALA A 129 -31.13 -40.47 -69.95
N PHE A 130 -29.84 -40.15 -70.11
CA PHE A 130 -29.26 -39.69 -71.39
C PHE A 130 -28.60 -40.79 -72.22
N PHE A 131 -28.22 -41.93 -71.61
CA PHE A 131 -27.69 -43.10 -72.31
C PHE A 131 -28.50 -44.36 -71.97
N PRO A 132 -29.77 -44.44 -72.41
CA PRO A 132 -30.56 -45.64 -72.27
C PRO A 132 -30.06 -46.67 -73.30
N ALA A 133 -29.11 -47.51 -72.89
CA ALA A 133 -28.88 -48.79 -73.56
C ALA A 133 -30.05 -49.74 -73.26
#